data_AF-A0A512NLG9-F1
#
_entry.id   AF-A0A512NLG9-F1
#
_cell.length_a   1.000
_cell.length_b   1.000
_cell.length_c   1.000
_cell.angle_alpha   90.00
_cell.angle_beta   90.00
_cell.angle_gamma   90.00
#
_symmetry.space_group_name_H-M   'P 1'
#
loop_
_entity.id
_entity.type
_entity.pdbx_description
1 polymer ?
#
loop_
_entity_poly.entity_id
_entity_poly.type
_entity_poly.pdbx_seq_one_letter_code
_entity_poly.pdbx_strand_id
1 'polypeptide(L)'
;MSDVLSRAGPSWLTYQQVAERLGLRSASAAAARARRAKWPRRIKNDTLEAEVCVPAELLAAGPQKPRQRRPPDDAHKLLETVAATVAPLQALIETLSVELKVARGANDVLREQLAAAQAEAAELKGKSAANEAALEREAVDRRDLQQQVDLVRRERQAAQERVAQAQANLLDQQRRLLATEDLVTRLKHELNEMQRAKERRRWWQWR
;
A
#
# COMPACT_ATOMS: atom_id res chain seq x y z
N MET A 1 15.34 -100.26 -5.39
CA MET A 1 14.16 -99.72 -4.68
C MET A 1 14.19 -98.21 -4.79
N SER A 2 13.25 -97.71 -5.59
CA SER A 2 12.66 -96.36 -5.55
C SER A 2 13.58 -95.15 -5.79
N ASP A 3 13.79 -94.87 -7.08
CA ASP A 3 13.71 -93.51 -7.61
C ASP A 3 12.48 -92.79 -7.03
N VAL A 4 12.70 -91.73 -6.28
CA VAL A 4 11.70 -90.68 -6.06
C VAL A 4 12.38 -89.37 -6.41
N LEU A 5 12.41 -89.09 -7.71
CA LEU A 5 12.60 -87.74 -8.24
C LEU A 5 11.43 -86.89 -7.74
N SER A 6 11.53 -86.36 -6.52
CA SER A 6 10.76 -85.19 -6.13
C SER A 6 11.23 -84.05 -7.02
N ARG A 7 10.61 -83.90 -8.19
CA ARG A 7 10.59 -82.63 -8.92
C ARG A 7 10.01 -81.62 -7.94
N ALA A 8 10.89 -80.95 -7.18
CA ALA A 8 10.51 -79.86 -6.32
C ALA A 8 9.89 -78.80 -7.23
N GLY A 9 8.56 -78.67 -7.17
CA GLY A 9 7.88 -77.59 -7.84
C GLY A 9 8.31 -76.25 -7.26
N PRO A 10 8.05 -75.14 -7.96
CA PRO A 10 8.31 -73.83 -7.40
C PRO A 10 7.53 -73.68 -6.08
N SER A 11 8.23 -73.38 -4.99
CA SER A 11 7.64 -73.35 -3.64
C SER A 11 7.34 -71.91 -3.23
N TRP A 12 6.17 -71.72 -2.63
CA TRP A 12 5.78 -70.45 -2.04
C TRP A 12 6.35 -70.38 -0.64
N LEU A 13 7.26 -69.44 -0.42
CA LEU A 13 7.99 -69.27 0.83
C LEU A 13 7.86 -67.82 1.31
N THR A 14 7.80 -67.61 2.61
CA THR A 14 7.86 -66.26 3.19
C THR A 14 9.25 -65.67 2.98
N TYR A 15 9.38 -64.34 2.97
CA TYR A 15 10.70 -63.71 2.78
C TYR A 15 11.75 -64.14 3.80
N GLN A 16 11.34 -64.49 5.02
CA GLN A 16 12.22 -65.03 6.05
C GLN A 16 12.73 -66.42 5.66
N GLN A 17 11.83 -67.33 5.27
CA GLN A 17 12.20 -68.67 4.80
C GLN A 17 13.06 -68.62 3.54
N VAL A 18 12.79 -67.68 2.62
CA VAL A 18 13.63 -67.44 1.44
C VAL A 18 15.03 -66.98 1.86
N ALA A 19 15.13 -66.08 2.83
CA ALA A 19 16.42 -65.60 3.31
C ALA A 19 17.24 -66.74 3.94
N GLU A 20 16.61 -67.59 4.74
CA GLU A 20 17.26 -68.76 5.35
C GLU A 20 17.70 -69.78 4.30
N ARG A 21 16.81 -70.16 3.36
CA ARG A 21 17.11 -71.16 2.34
C ARG A 21 18.19 -70.72 1.36
N LEU A 22 18.28 -69.43 1.07
CA LEU A 22 19.27 -68.86 0.15
C LEU A 22 20.52 -68.30 0.86
N GLY A 23 20.61 -68.41 2.19
CA GLY A 23 21.72 -67.86 2.97
C GLY A 23 21.84 -66.34 2.92
N LEU A 24 20.73 -65.62 2.72
CA LEU A 24 20.70 -64.16 2.71
C LEU A 24 20.65 -63.61 4.14
N ARG A 25 21.30 -62.46 4.36
CA ARG A 25 21.43 -61.85 5.70
C ARG A 25 20.11 -61.39 6.33
N SER A 26 19.06 -61.14 5.54
CA SER A 26 17.78 -60.67 6.07
C SER A 26 16.62 -60.93 5.10
N ALA A 27 15.40 -60.92 5.63
CA ALA A 27 14.16 -60.98 4.83
C ALA A 27 14.03 -59.81 3.84
N SER A 28 14.57 -58.62 4.16
CA SER A 28 14.61 -57.48 3.24
C SER A 28 15.52 -57.74 2.03
N ALA A 29 16.67 -58.41 2.24
CA ALA A 29 17.54 -58.82 1.15
C ALA A 29 16.86 -59.87 0.24
N ALA A 30 16.09 -60.80 0.83
CA ALA A 30 15.25 -61.71 0.06
C ALA A 30 14.17 -60.98 -0.74
N ALA A 31 13.51 -59.97 -0.15
CA ALA A 31 12.52 -59.15 -0.85
C ALA A 31 13.12 -58.33 -2.01
N ALA A 32 14.28 -57.72 -1.80
CA ALA A 32 14.99 -57.02 -2.87
C ALA A 32 15.39 -57.96 -4.00
N ARG A 33 15.84 -59.17 -3.68
CA ARG A 33 16.21 -60.19 -4.67
C ARG A 33 14.99 -60.69 -5.45
N ALA A 34 13.89 -60.99 -4.76
CA ALA A 34 12.62 -61.36 -5.38
C ALA A 34 12.11 -60.28 -6.33
N ARG A 35 12.19 -59.00 -5.96
CA ARG A 35 11.82 -57.87 -6.84
C ARG A 35 12.69 -57.79 -8.08
N ARG A 36 14.02 -57.90 -7.92
CA ARG A 36 14.98 -57.86 -9.05
C ARG A 36 14.76 -59.02 -10.02
N ALA A 37 14.53 -60.22 -9.48
CA ALA A 37 14.27 -61.42 -10.25
C ALA A 37 12.80 -61.57 -10.66
N LYS A 38 11.95 -60.59 -10.33
CA LYS A 38 10.51 -60.54 -10.64
C LYS A 38 9.76 -61.82 -10.27
N TRP A 39 10.04 -62.37 -9.09
CA TRP A 39 9.37 -63.57 -8.62
C TRP A 39 7.89 -63.29 -8.28
N PRO A 40 6.96 -64.19 -8.65
CA PRO A 40 5.54 -64.04 -8.32
C PRO A 40 5.34 -63.90 -6.82
N ARG A 41 4.50 -62.94 -6.41
CA ARG A 41 4.17 -62.65 -5.01
C ARG A 41 2.68 -62.82 -4.76
N ARG A 42 2.32 -63.45 -3.65
CA ARG A 42 0.94 -63.51 -3.15
C ARG A 42 0.91 -63.12 -1.67
N ILE A 43 -0.22 -62.60 -1.21
CA ILE A 43 -0.47 -62.35 0.21
C ILE A 43 -1.40 -63.45 0.68
N LYS A 44 -1.02 -64.16 1.75
CA LYS A 44 -1.85 -65.23 2.30
C LYS A 44 -2.98 -64.61 3.12
N ASN A 45 -4.23 -65.02 2.86
CA ASN A 45 -5.40 -64.43 3.51
C ASN A 45 -5.44 -64.69 5.03
N ASP A 46 -4.88 -65.81 5.49
CA ASP A 46 -4.99 -66.23 6.91
C ASP A 46 -3.98 -65.53 7.84
N THR A 47 -2.78 -65.21 7.34
CA THR A 47 -1.69 -64.60 8.14
C THR A 47 -1.29 -63.20 7.66
N LEU A 48 -1.84 -62.73 6.54
CA LEU A 48 -1.47 -61.48 5.86
C LEU A 48 0.03 -61.36 5.48
N GLU A 49 0.78 -62.45 5.57
CA GLU A 49 2.20 -62.48 5.21
C GLU A 49 2.37 -62.62 3.69
N ALA A 50 3.39 -61.93 3.16
CA ALA A 50 3.74 -61.98 1.75
C ALA A 50 4.64 -63.18 1.45
N GLU A 51 4.13 -64.11 0.64
CA GLU A 51 4.88 -65.26 0.12
C GLU A 51 5.35 -64.98 -1.31
N VAL A 52 6.53 -65.50 -1.64
CA VAL A 52 7.11 -65.41 -2.98
C VAL A 52 7.39 -66.80 -3.51
N CYS A 53 7.06 -67.00 -4.77
CA CYS A 53 7.29 -68.25 -5.48
C CYS A 53 8.77 -68.31 -5.90
N VAL A 54 9.57 -69.12 -5.19
CA VAL A 54 11.01 -69.28 -5.49
C VAL A 54 11.19 -70.45 -6.45
N PRO A 55 11.86 -70.25 -7.60
CA PRO A 55 12.20 -71.34 -8.51
C PRO A 55 13.03 -72.42 -7.81
N ALA A 56 12.67 -73.68 -8.02
CA ALA A 56 13.29 -74.82 -7.34
C ALA A 56 14.79 -74.97 -7.64
N GLU A 57 15.25 -74.51 -8.81
CA GLU A 57 16.66 -74.47 -9.19
C GLU A 57 17.51 -73.65 -8.21
N LEU A 58 16.95 -72.55 -7.68
CA LEU A 58 17.67 -71.68 -6.74
C LEU A 58 17.68 -72.23 -5.32
N LEU A 59 16.66 -73.00 -4.96
CA LEU A 59 16.60 -73.70 -3.67
C LEU A 59 17.56 -74.90 -3.64
N ALA A 60 17.80 -75.54 -4.78
CA ALA A 60 18.75 -76.65 -4.91
C ALA A 60 20.23 -76.18 -4.93
N ALA A 61 20.50 -74.95 -5.37
CA ALA A 61 21.87 -74.43 -5.53
C ALA A 61 22.61 -74.14 -4.21
N GLY A 62 21.93 -74.18 -3.05
CA GLY A 62 22.52 -73.95 -1.73
C GLY A 62 23.05 -72.51 -1.51
N PRO A 63 23.41 -72.15 -0.26
CA PRO A 63 23.86 -70.80 0.06
C PRO A 63 25.20 -70.47 -0.61
N GLN A 64 25.20 -69.47 -1.50
CA GLN A 64 26.43 -69.02 -2.18
C GLN A 64 27.38 -68.35 -1.18
N LYS A 65 28.59 -68.91 -1.03
CA LYS A 65 29.67 -68.33 -0.23
C LYS A 65 29.91 -66.87 -0.65
N PRO A 66 29.95 -65.89 0.27
CA PRO A 66 30.21 -64.50 -0.08
C PRO A 66 31.59 -64.36 -0.71
N ARG A 67 31.64 -63.91 -1.98
CA ARG A 67 32.90 -63.55 -2.63
C ARG A 67 33.58 -62.44 -1.80
N GLN A 68 34.79 -62.71 -1.33
CA GLN A 68 35.65 -61.70 -0.70
C GLN A 68 35.83 -60.54 -1.68
N ARG A 69 35.43 -59.34 -1.27
CA ARG A 69 35.77 -58.10 -1.98
C ARG A 69 37.29 -57.94 -1.90
N ARG A 70 37.96 -57.94 -3.07
CA ARG A 70 39.34 -57.48 -3.18
C ARG A 70 39.43 -56.04 -2.63
N PRO A 71 40.46 -55.71 -1.85
CA PRO A 71 40.73 -54.32 -1.50
C PRO A 71 41.08 -53.56 -2.79
N PRO A 72 40.55 -52.35 -3.00
CA PRO A 72 40.90 -51.56 -4.18
C PRO A 72 42.28 -50.92 -3.97
N ASP A 73 43.28 -51.38 -4.73
CA ASP A 73 44.61 -50.75 -4.81
C ASP A 73 44.56 -49.32 -5.39
N ASP A 74 43.39 -48.82 -5.85
CA ASP A 74 43.18 -47.50 -6.43
C ASP A 74 42.44 -46.51 -5.50
N ALA A 75 42.28 -46.81 -4.21
CA ALA A 75 41.57 -45.93 -3.26
C ALA A 75 42.17 -44.51 -3.19
N HIS A 76 43.49 -44.38 -3.35
CA HIS A 76 44.16 -43.08 -3.40
C HIS A 76 43.85 -42.29 -4.67
N LYS A 77 43.79 -42.94 -5.85
CA LYS A 77 43.41 -42.28 -7.11
C LYS A 77 41.95 -41.83 -7.10
N LEU A 78 41.06 -42.60 -6.46
CA LEU A 78 39.66 -42.20 -6.27
C LEU A 78 39.55 -40.99 -5.34
N LEU A 79 40.34 -40.94 -4.25
CA LEU A 79 40.38 -39.76 -3.38
C LEU A 79 40.92 -38.52 -4.12
N GLU A 80 41.94 -38.68 -4.96
CA GLU A 80 42.55 -37.59 -5.72
C GLU A 80 41.62 -37.06 -6.81
N THR A 81 40.94 -37.94 -7.53
CA THR A 81 39.92 -37.56 -8.53
C THR A 81 38.70 -36.91 -7.89
N VAL A 82 38.22 -37.43 -6.76
CA VAL A 82 37.15 -36.80 -5.99
C VAL A 82 37.59 -35.42 -5.49
N ALA A 83 38.79 -35.29 -4.91
CA ALA A 83 39.32 -34.00 -4.48
C ALA A 83 39.44 -32.99 -5.63
N ALA A 84 39.93 -33.42 -6.80
CA ALA A 84 40.01 -32.60 -8.01
C ALA A 84 38.64 -32.14 -8.51
N THR A 85 37.59 -32.95 -8.35
CA THR A 85 36.21 -32.57 -8.71
C THR A 85 35.52 -31.70 -7.66
N VAL A 86 35.86 -31.87 -6.37
CA VAL A 86 35.24 -31.13 -5.26
C VAL A 86 35.84 -29.73 -5.11
N ALA A 87 37.15 -29.56 -5.37
CA ALA A 87 37.82 -28.26 -5.30
C ALA A 87 37.13 -27.13 -6.10
N PRO A 88 36.77 -27.29 -7.39
CA PRO A 88 36.07 -26.26 -8.14
C PRO A 88 34.64 -26.00 -7.62
N LEU A 89 33.95 -27.02 -7.11
CA LEU A 89 32.64 -26.84 -6.46
C LEU A 89 32.76 -26.02 -5.17
N GLN A 90 33.82 -26.27 -4.38
CA GLN A 90 34.11 -25.50 -3.17
C GLN A 90 34.37 -24.02 -3.51
N ALA A 91 35.17 -23.75 -4.54
CA ALA A 91 35.45 -22.39 -4.99
C ALA A 91 34.19 -21.65 -5.50
N LEU A 92 33.30 -22.35 -6.20
CA LEU A 92 32.00 -21.80 -6.60
C LEU A 92 31.11 -21.48 -5.41
N ILE A 93 31.05 -22.37 -4.40
CA ILE A 93 30.28 -22.14 -3.18
C ILE A 93 30.80 -20.91 -2.44
N GLU A 94 32.12 -20.75 -2.33
CA GLU A 94 32.73 -19.58 -1.72
C GLU A 94 32.38 -18.30 -2.48
N THR A 95 32.51 -18.32 -3.81
CA THR A 95 32.19 -17.18 -4.68
C THR A 95 30.71 -16.77 -4.53
N LEU A 96 29.79 -17.73 -4.65
CA LEU A 96 28.35 -17.49 -4.46
C LEU A 96 28.03 -16.99 -3.05
N SER A 97 28.74 -17.46 -2.02
CA SER A 97 28.53 -16.99 -0.65
C SER A 97 28.95 -15.53 -0.46
N VAL A 98 30.02 -15.10 -1.14
CA VAL A 98 30.48 -13.71 -1.15
C VAL A 98 29.48 -12.84 -1.90
N GLU A 99 29.08 -13.24 -3.11
CA GLU A 99 28.07 -12.53 -3.91
C GLU A 99 26.75 -12.37 -3.15
N LEU A 100 26.30 -13.41 -2.46
CA LEU A 100 25.07 -13.37 -1.67
C LEU A 100 25.19 -12.38 -0.50
N LYS A 101 26.35 -12.31 0.17
CA LYS A 101 26.60 -11.30 1.21
C LYS A 101 26.60 -9.88 0.63
N VAL A 102 27.24 -9.67 -0.52
CA VAL A 102 27.25 -8.37 -1.20
C VAL A 102 25.83 -7.95 -1.60
N ALA A 103 25.06 -8.87 -2.19
CA ALA A 103 23.68 -8.63 -2.60
C ALA A 103 22.77 -8.33 -1.40
N ARG A 104 22.95 -9.00 -0.26
CA ARG A 104 22.24 -8.68 0.99
C ARG A 104 22.57 -7.27 1.47
N GLY A 105 23.86 -6.91 1.54
CA GLY A 105 24.27 -5.56 1.92
C GLY A 105 23.69 -4.49 1.00
N ALA A 106 23.69 -4.73 -0.31
CA ALA A 106 23.06 -3.80 -1.27
C ALA A 106 21.54 -3.70 -1.05
N ASN A 107 20.85 -4.80 -0.74
CA ASN A 107 19.41 -4.78 -0.45
C ASN A 107 19.10 -3.98 0.81
N ASP A 108 19.92 -4.13 1.86
CA ASP A 108 19.76 -3.40 3.12
C ASP A 108 19.94 -1.89 2.90
N VAL A 109 20.95 -1.48 2.14
CA VAL A 109 21.15 -0.06 1.76
C VAL A 109 19.95 0.49 0.97
N LEU A 110 19.41 -0.28 0.02
CA LEU A 110 18.22 0.15 -0.74
C LEU A 110 16.98 0.26 0.15
N ARG A 111 16.83 -0.61 1.15
CA ARG A 111 15.73 -0.53 2.13
C ARG A 111 15.85 0.71 3.01
N GLU A 112 17.06 1.04 3.45
CA GLU A 112 17.33 2.28 4.20
C GLU A 112 17.02 3.53 3.36
N GLN A 113 17.45 3.54 2.10
CA GLN A 113 17.14 4.64 1.18
C GLN A 113 15.63 4.79 0.93
N LEU A 114 14.92 3.67 0.78
CA LEU A 114 13.47 3.67 0.62
C LEU A 114 12.76 4.17 1.88
N ALA A 115 13.22 3.79 3.08
CA ALA A 115 12.70 4.30 4.33
C ALA A 115 12.95 5.81 4.49
N ALA A 116 14.14 6.30 4.13
CA ALA A 116 14.47 7.73 4.14
C ALA A 116 13.58 8.51 3.16
N ALA A 117 13.44 8.05 1.92
CA ALA A 117 12.58 8.68 0.93
C ALA A 117 11.10 8.70 1.35
N GLN A 118 10.62 7.66 2.03
CA GLN A 118 9.27 7.62 2.58
C GLN A 118 9.08 8.63 3.72
N ALA A 119 10.07 8.80 4.59
CA ALA A 119 10.05 9.79 5.65
C ALA A 119 10.03 11.22 5.10
N GLU A 120 10.87 11.52 4.12
CA GLU A 120 10.88 12.82 3.42
C GLU A 120 9.56 13.09 2.72
N ALA A 121 8.99 12.10 2.02
CA ALA A 121 7.69 12.24 1.37
C ALA A 121 6.56 12.50 2.38
N ALA A 122 6.60 11.87 3.56
CA ALA A 122 5.65 12.12 4.63
C ALA A 122 5.80 13.53 5.20
N GLU A 123 7.03 14.01 5.38
CA GLU A 123 7.32 15.38 5.84
C GLU A 123 6.83 16.42 4.83
N LEU A 124 7.10 16.23 3.53
CA LEU A 124 6.63 17.11 2.46
C LEU A 124 5.10 17.15 2.38
N LYS A 125 4.43 16.00 2.55
CA LYS A 125 2.95 15.94 2.66
C LYS A 125 2.43 16.68 3.88
N GLY A 126 3.11 16.57 5.02
CA GLY A 126 2.78 17.33 6.23
C GLY A 126 2.90 18.83 6.00
N LYS A 127 3.99 19.27 5.37
CA LYS A 127 4.22 20.68 4.98
C LYS A 127 3.18 21.18 3.98
N SER A 128 2.82 20.39 2.96
CA SER A 128 1.81 20.78 1.98
C SER A 128 0.43 20.95 2.63
N ALA A 129 0.02 20.01 3.48
CA ALA A 129 -1.24 20.12 4.22
C ALA A 129 -1.28 21.33 5.16
N ALA A 130 -0.16 21.64 5.83
CA ALA A 130 -0.05 22.83 6.67
C ALA A 130 -0.17 24.13 5.84
N ASN A 131 0.45 24.18 4.66
CA ASN A 131 0.35 25.32 3.75
C ASN A 131 -1.06 25.50 3.19
N GLU A 132 -1.74 24.41 2.81
CA GLU A 132 -3.13 24.44 2.36
C GLU A 132 -4.05 24.99 3.46
N ALA A 133 -3.91 24.51 4.70
CA ALA A 133 -4.68 25.03 5.83
C ALA A 133 -4.39 26.51 6.13
N ALA A 134 -3.14 26.98 5.93
CA ALA A 134 -2.80 28.38 6.07
C ALA A 134 -3.45 29.25 4.98
N LEU A 135 -3.43 28.79 3.72
CA LEU A 135 -4.08 29.48 2.60
C LEU A 135 -5.60 29.56 2.77
N GLU A 136 -6.23 28.52 3.31
CA GLU A 136 -7.67 28.54 3.62
C GLU A 136 -8.01 29.59 4.67
N ARG A 137 -7.20 29.70 5.73
CA ARG A 137 -7.38 30.75 6.76
C ARG A 137 -7.23 32.15 6.16
N GLU A 138 -6.19 32.39 5.37
CA GLU A 138 -6.01 33.67 4.69
C GLU A 138 -7.18 34.01 3.75
N ALA A 139 -7.73 33.01 3.05
CA ALA A 139 -8.87 33.21 2.17
C ALA A 139 -10.13 33.62 2.95
N VAL A 140 -10.34 33.09 4.16
CA VAL A 140 -11.42 33.51 5.07
C VAL A 140 -11.18 34.94 5.53
N ASP A 141 -9.98 35.26 6.03
CA ASP A 141 -9.64 36.61 6.51
C ASP A 141 -9.82 37.67 5.41
N ARG A 142 -9.42 37.35 4.17
CA ARG A 142 -9.63 38.25 3.02
C ARG A 142 -11.12 38.47 2.72
N ARG A 143 -11.96 37.44 2.85
CA ARG A 143 -13.41 37.58 2.66
C ARG A 143 -14.02 38.46 3.74
N ASP A 144 -13.61 38.30 4.99
CA ASP A 144 -14.11 39.09 6.11
C ASP A 144 -13.70 40.57 5.96
N LEU A 145 -12.44 40.84 5.60
CA LEU A 145 -11.98 42.19 5.30
C LEU A 145 -12.74 42.80 4.11
N GLN A 146 -12.99 42.03 3.07
CA GLN A 146 -13.77 42.50 1.92
C GLN A 146 -15.20 42.88 2.34
N GLN A 147 -15.85 42.07 3.18
CA GLN A 147 -17.17 42.39 3.72
C GLN A 147 -17.15 43.68 4.55
N GLN A 148 -16.14 43.87 5.40
CA GLN A 148 -15.99 45.10 6.19
C GLN A 148 -15.81 46.33 5.29
N VAL A 149 -14.97 46.22 4.25
CA VAL A 149 -14.79 47.30 3.27
C VAL A 149 -16.10 47.65 2.58
N ASP A 150 -16.89 46.66 2.19
CA ASP A 150 -18.17 46.87 1.52
C ASP A 150 -19.22 47.46 2.46
N LEU A 151 -19.23 47.10 3.75
CA LEU A 151 -20.06 47.74 4.77
C LEU A 151 -19.69 49.22 4.93
N VAL A 152 -18.41 49.54 5.10
CA VAL A 152 -17.94 50.93 5.24
C VAL A 152 -18.26 51.76 3.99
N ARG A 153 -18.15 51.16 2.79
CA ARG A 153 -18.54 51.83 1.53
C ARG A 153 -20.02 52.19 1.53
N ARG A 154 -20.90 51.26 1.94
CA ARG A 154 -22.35 51.50 2.02
C ARG A 154 -22.69 52.57 3.06
N GLU A 155 -22.04 52.53 4.22
CA GLU A 155 -22.22 53.55 5.26
C GLU A 155 -21.80 54.94 4.77
N ARG A 156 -20.66 55.03 4.08
CA ARG A 156 -20.19 56.28 3.48
C ARG A 156 -21.17 56.80 2.43
N GLN A 157 -21.70 55.94 1.57
CA GLN A 157 -22.70 56.31 0.56
C GLN A 157 -23.97 56.84 1.24
N ALA A 158 -24.51 56.13 2.22
CA ALA A 158 -25.69 56.58 2.97
C ALA A 158 -25.45 57.91 3.69
N ALA A 159 -24.24 58.13 4.24
CA ALA A 159 -23.88 59.41 4.84
C ALA A 159 -23.82 60.54 3.79
N GLN A 160 -23.26 60.28 2.61
CA GLN A 160 -23.22 61.25 1.51
C GLN A 160 -24.63 61.63 1.03
N GLU A 161 -25.52 60.65 0.90
CA GLU A 161 -26.92 60.89 0.54
C GLU A 161 -27.64 61.75 1.57
N ARG A 162 -27.44 61.49 2.87
CA ARG A 162 -28.01 62.31 3.95
C ARG A 162 -27.49 63.75 3.89
N VAL A 163 -26.20 63.95 3.62
CA VAL A 163 -25.62 65.28 3.47
C VAL A 163 -26.21 66.00 2.26
N ALA A 164 -26.32 65.32 1.11
CA ALA A 164 -26.94 65.88 -0.09
C ALA A 164 -28.41 66.27 0.15
N GLN A 165 -29.18 65.41 0.83
CA GLN A 165 -30.56 65.67 1.19
C GLN A 165 -30.67 66.87 2.15
N ALA A 166 -29.80 66.97 3.15
CA ALA A 166 -29.78 68.09 4.08
C ALA A 166 -29.46 69.41 3.37
N GLN A 167 -28.51 69.41 2.42
CA GLN A 167 -28.18 70.57 1.60
C GLN A 167 -29.38 70.99 0.73
N ALA A 168 -30.06 70.04 0.07
CA ALA A 168 -31.25 70.33 -0.71
C ALA A 168 -32.36 70.97 0.15
N ASN A 169 -32.64 70.39 1.33
CA ASN A 169 -33.62 70.94 2.27
C ASN A 169 -33.26 72.36 2.73
N LEU A 170 -31.97 72.63 2.96
CA LEU A 170 -31.49 73.95 3.37
C LEU A 170 -31.67 74.99 2.26
N LEU A 171 -31.38 74.63 1.00
CA LEU A 171 -31.63 75.51 -0.14
C LEU A 171 -33.12 75.80 -0.33
N ASP A 172 -33.99 74.81 -0.14
CA ASP A 172 -35.43 75.01 -0.21
C ASP A 172 -35.96 75.88 0.93
N GLN A 173 -35.40 75.75 2.14
CA GLN A 173 -35.69 76.66 3.25
C GLN A 173 -35.27 78.09 2.93
N GLN A 174 -34.07 78.29 2.38
CA GLN A 174 -33.59 79.61 1.96
C GLN A 174 -34.52 80.23 0.90
N ARG A 175 -34.97 79.46 -0.10
CA ARG A 175 -35.93 79.92 -1.11
C ARG A 175 -37.25 80.35 -0.48
N ARG A 176 -37.77 79.58 0.49
CA ARG A 176 -39.00 79.93 1.21
C ARG A 176 -38.82 81.23 2.01
N LEU A 177 -37.70 81.39 2.70
CA LEU A 177 -37.40 82.61 3.44
C LEU A 177 -37.35 83.83 2.52
N LEU A 178 -36.62 83.75 1.40
CA LEU A 178 -36.58 84.81 0.39
C LEU A 178 -37.98 85.15 -0.14
N ALA A 179 -38.79 84.14 -0.48
CA ALA A 179 -40.17 84.37 -0.92
C ALA A 179 -41.04 85.07 0.14
N THR A 180 -40.86 84.74 1.43
CA THR A 180 -41.56 85.43 2.52
C THR A 180 -41.04 86.85 2.72
N GLU A 181 -39.75 87.10 2.58
CA GLU A 181 -39.14 88.43 2.63
C GLU A 181 -39.69 89.32 1.50
N ASP A 182 -39.78 88.79 0.28
CA ASP A 182 -40.37 89.46 -0.88
C ASP A 182 -41.86 89.79 -0.65
N LEU A 183 -42.63 88.87 -0.07
CA LEU A 183 -44.02 89.13 0.28
C LEU A 183 -44.14 90.23 1.34
N VAL A 184 -43.31 90.20 2.38
CA VAL A 184 -43.30 91.21 3.45
C VAL A 184 -42.92 92.58 2.90
N THR A 185 -41.92 92.67 2.02
CA THR A 185 -41.52 93.94 1.40
C THR A 185 -42.63 94.52 0.52
N ARG A 186 -43.32 93.67 -0.26
CA ARG A 186 -44.50 94.06 -1.03
C ARG A 186 -45.64 94.57 -0.14
N LEU A 187 -46.01 93.83 0.91
CA LEU A 187 -47.07 94.24 1.84
C LEU A 187 -46.74 95.55 2.56
N LYS A 188 -45.48 95.76 2.94
CA LYS A 188 -45.01 97.04 3.51
C LYS A 188 -45.19 98.19 2.52
N HIS A 189 -44.88 97.96 1.24
CA HIS A 189 -45.08 98.96 0.20
C HIS A 189 -46.57 99.32 0.04
N GLU A 190 -47.44 98.32 -0.10
CA GLU A 190 -48.90 98.51 -0.22
C GLU A 190 -49.47 99.25 1.00
N LEU A 191 -49.03 98.91 2.22
CA LEU A 191 -49.45 99.60 3.44
C LEU A 191 -49.02 101.07 3.45
N ASN A 192 -47.78 101.36 3.06
CA ASN A 192 -47.29 102.74 2.93
C ASN A 192 -48.06 103.54 1.89
N GLU A 193 -48.41 102.93 0.75
CA GLU A 193 -49.25 103.57 -0.27
C GLU A 193 -50.65 103.89 0.26
N MET A 194 -51.26 102.95 0.99
CA MET A 194 -52.56 103.15 1.62
C MET A 194 -52.53 104.25 2.69
N GLN A 195 -51.46 104.33 3.49
CA GLN A 195 -51.25 105.43 4.45
C GLN A 195 -51.15 106.79 3.74
N ARG A 196 -50.30 106.91 2.72
CA ARG A 196 -50.16 108.13 1.92
C ARG A 196 -51.48 108.52 1.25
N ALA A 197 -52.24 107.55 0.72
CA ALA A 197 -53.54 107.80 0.14
C ALA A 197 -54.55 108.34 1.17
N LYS A 198 -54.54 107.81 2.40
CA LYS A 198 -55.37 108.29 3.50
C LYS A 198 -54.99 109.71 3.94
N GLU A 199 -53.70 110.02 4.03
CA GLU A 199 -53.21 111.38 4.32
C GLU A 199 -53.63 112.38 3.24
N ARG A 200 -53.50 112.02 1.95
CA ARG A 200 -54.00 112.84 0.85
C ARG A 200 -55.50 113.11 0.98
N ARG A 201 -56.32 112.08 1.26
CA ARG A 201 -57.78 112.25 1.46
C ARG A 201 -58.10 113.17 2.64
N ARG A 202 -57.38 113.04 3.75
CA ARG A 202 -57.53 113.94 4.90
C ARG A 202 -57.23 115.38 4.51
N TRP A 203 -56.12 115.65 3.81
CA TRP A 203 -55.77 116.99 3.37
C TRP A 203 -56.88 117.67 2.54
N TRP A 204 -57.53 116.92 1.65
CA TRP A 204 -58.69 117.42 0.88
C TRP A 204 -59.93 117.73 1.72
N GLN A 205 -60.09 117.16 2.93
CA GLN A 205 -61.23 117.44 3.81
C GLN A 205 -61.05 118.72 4.65
N TRP A 206 -59.82 119.23 4.75
CA TRP A 206 -59.49 120.45 5.51
C TRP A 206 -59.35 121.69 4.62
N ARG A 207 -59.72 121.58 3.34
CA ARG A 207 -59.61 122.63 2.34
C ARG A 207 -60.99 122.98 1.82
#